data_AF-A0A8J6I0D0-F1
#
_entry.id   AF-A0A8J6I0D0-F1
#
_cell.length_a   1.000
_cell.length_b   1.000
_cell.length_c   1.000
_cell.angle_alpha   90.00
_cell.angle_beta   90.00
_cell.angle_gamma   90.00
#
_symmetry.space_group_name_H-M   'P 1'
#
loop_
_entity.id
_entity.type
_entity.pdbx_description
1 polymer ?
#
loop_
_entity_poly.entity_id
_entity_poly.type
_entity_poly.pdbx_seq_one_letter_code
_entity_poly.pdbx_strand_id
1 'polypeptide(L)'
;MTKVIPSVILAIFILFMNSGTFFKKYGLTEPVPFYFQRIEQMITRGEWQEAAANLNRLESAWRRAVRLLQFSEERDEINNFQHSLARLKGYVAAEETGGALAALYELEETWADLGK
;
A
#
# COMPACT_ATOMS: atom_id res chain seq x y z
N MET A 1 15.08 10.73 40.18
CA MET A 1 13.88 10.12 39.55
C MET A 1 13.19 11.03 38.52
N THR A 2 13.28 12.36 38.60
CA THR A 2 12.62 13.29 37.66
C THR A 2 13.15 13.27 36.22
N LYS A 3 14.41 12.89 35.98
CA LYS A 3 15.00 12.80 34.63
C LYS A 3 14.62 11.54 33.84
N VAL A 4 14.04 10.53 34.51
CA VAL A 4 13.68 9.25 33.87
C VAL A 4 12.39 9.39 33.05
N ILE A 5 11.45 10.20 33.54
CA ILE A 5 10.15 10.43 32.87
C ILE A 5 10.33 11.05 31.47
N PRO A 6 11.12 12.13 31.27
CA PRO A 6 11.37 12.68 29.95
C PRO A 6 12.04 11.68 28.99
N SER A 7 12.99 10.89 29.49
CA SER A 7 13.71 9.90 28.67
C SER A 7 12.80 8.76 28.21
N VAL A 8 11.90 8.29 29.06
CA VAL A 8 10.91 7.26 28.71
C VAL A 8 9.90 7.78 27.70
N ILE A 9 9.41 9.00 27.88
CA ILE A 9 8.50 9.64 26.92
C ILE A 9 9.18 9.79 25.55
N LEU A 10 10.43 10.27 25.53
CA LEU A 10 11.19 10.42 24.29
C LEU A 10 11.39 9.07 23.57
N ALA A 11 11.71 8.01 24.33
CA ALA A 11 11.83 6.67 23.77
C ALA A 11 10.51 6.16 23.14
N ILE A 12 9.36 6.43 23.77
CA ILE A 12 8.04 6.09 23.22
C ILE A 12 7.77 6.85 21.91
N PHE A 13 8.09 8.15 21.85
CA PHE A 13 7.94 8.93 20.62
C PHE A 13 8.81 8.41 19.49
N ILE A 14 10.08 8.07 19.77
CA ILE A 14 10.99 7.48 18.77
C ILE A 14 10.45 6.14 18.26
N LEU A 15 9.91 5.29 19.15
CA LEU A 15 9.28 4.03 18.76
C LEU A 15 8.03 4.25 17.90
N PHE A 16 7.18 5.23 18.24
CA PHE A 16 6.01 5.60 17.44
C PHE A 16 6.39 6.11 16.05
N MET A 17 7.41 6.97 15.95
CA MET A 17 7.87 7.51 14.66
C MET A 17 8.46 6.44 13.74
N ASN A 18 9.12 5.40 14.30
CA ASN A 18 9.68 4.30 13.51
C ASN A 18 8.68 3.14 13.27
N SER A 19 7.45 3.27 13.77
CA SER A 19 6.49 2.17 13.71
C SER A 19 5.95 1.92 12.29
N GLY A 20 5.85 2.95 11.45
CA GLY A 20 5.35 2.85 10.07
C GLY A 20 6.15 1.84 9.21
N THR A 21 7.48 1.97 9.22
CA THR A 21 8.39 1.04 8.51
C THR A 21 8.32 -0.39 9.07
N PHE A 22 8.18 -0.52 10.40
CA PHE A 22 8.01 -1.83 11.05
C PHE A 22 6.71 -2.52 10.62
N PHE A 23 5.60 -1.79 10.60
CA PHE A 23 4.29 -2.33 10.21
C PHE A 23 4.21 -2.69 8.72
N LYS A 24 4.89 -1.95 7.84
CA LYS A 24 5.01 -2.29 6.41
C LYS A 24 5.68 -3.66 6.18
N LYS A 25 6.61 -4.05 7.06
CA LYS A 25 7.44 -5.25 6.91
C LYS A 25 6.94 -6.49 7.67
N TYR A 26 6.30 -6.32 8.82
CA TYR A 26 5.94 -7.44 9.71
C TYR A 26 4.46 -7.52 10.10
N GLY A 27 3.63 -6.54 9.73
CA GLY A 27 2.24 -6.42 10.22
C GLY A 27 1.14 -7.05 9.35
N LEU A 28 1.45 -7.56 8.15
CA LEU A 28 0.45 -7.99 7.18
C LEU A 28 0.67 -9.44 6.72
N THR A 29 -0.38 -10.25 6.79
CA THR A 29 -0.38 -11.68 6.39
C THR A 29 -0.10 -11.87 4.89
N GLU A 30 -0.59 -10.95 4.05
CA GLU A 30 -0.23 -10.81 2.64
C GLU A 30 0.14 -9.34 2.39
N PRO A 31 1.43 -9.00 2.22
CA PRO A 31 1.87 -7.63 2.07
C PRO A 31 1.48 -7.09 0.69
N VAL A 32 1.11 -5.80 0.61
CA VAL A 32 0.67 -5.12 -0.61
C VAL A 32 1.53 -5.41 -1.86
N PRO A 33 2.88 -5.42 -1.79
CA PRO A 33 3.74 -5.75 -2.94
C PRO A 33 3.51 -7.12 -3.56
N PHE A 34 3.05 -8.10 -2.78
CA PHE A 34 2.77 -9.45 -3.28
C PHE A 34 1.71 -9.44 -4.39
N TYR A 35 0.72 -8.54 -4.28
CA TYR A 35 -0.34 -8.44 -5.27
C TYR A 35 0.11 -7.77 -6.56
N PHE A 36 1.12 -6.90 -6.53
CA PHE A 36 1.57 -6.19 -7.73
C PHE A 36 2.06 -7.16 -8.80
N GLN A 37 3.03 -8.02 -8.43
CA GLN A 37 3.58 -9.01 -9.36
C GLN A 37 2.51 -10.00 -9.86
N ARG A 38 1.58 -10.41 -9.00
CA ARG A 38 0.51 -11.34 -9.40
C ARG A 38 -0.46 -10.68 -10.38
N ILE A 39 -0.89 -9.45 -10.11
CA ILE A 39 -1.82 -8.71 -10.96
C ILE A 39 -1.16 -8.38 -12.30
N GLU A 40 0.13 -8.02 -12.31
CA GLU A 40 0.91 -7.80 -13.53
C GLU A 40 0.91 -9.04 -14.43
N GLN A 41 1.19 -10.22 -13.87
CA GLN A 41 1.16 -11.47 -14.62
C GLN A 41 -0.23 -11.78 -15.17
N MET A 42 -1.28 -11.58 -14.37
CA MET A 42 -2.65 -11.81 -14.79
C MET A 42 -3.06 -10.87 -15.93
N ILE A 43 -2.76 -9.57 -15.83
CA ILE A 43 -3.01 -8.59 -16.90
C ILE A 43 -2.25 -8.98 -18.18
N THR A 44 -0.98 -9.34 -18.05
CA THR A 44 -0.13 -9.73 -19.19
C THR A 44 -0.62 -10.99 -19.89
N ARG A 45 -1.27 -11.91 -19.16
CA ARG A 45 -1.86 -13.14 -19.69
C ARG A 45 -3.32 -12.98 -20.14
N GLY A 46 -3.93 -11.82 -19.93
CA GLY A 46 -5.35 -11.59 -20.20
C GLY A 46 -6.29 -12.32 -19.22
N GLU A 47 -5.81 -12.68 -18.03
CA GLU A 47 -6.58 -13.34 -16.97
C GLU A 47 -7.41 -12.31 -16.17
N TRP A 48 -8.28 -11.55 -16.86
CA TRP A 48 -8.95 -10.36 -16.32
C TRP A 48 -9.82 -10.62 -15.09
N GLN A 49 -10.53 -11.74 -15.08
CA GLN A 49 -11.36 -12.14 -13.94
C GLN A 49 -10.51 -12.41 -12.68
N GLU A 50 -9.34 -13.03 -12.87
CA GLU A 50 -8.40 -13.30 -11.79
C GLU A 50 -7.71 -12.01 -11.32
N ALA A 51 -7.36 -11.12 -12.26
CA ALA A 51 -6.84 -9.78 -11.97
C ALA A 51 -7.83 -8.99 -11.11
N ALA A 52 -9.12 -8.98 -11.48
CA ALA A 52 -10.18 -8.30 -10.73
C ALA A 52 -10.34 -8.88 -9.31
N ALA A 53 -10.28 -10.21 -9.17
CA ALA A 53 -10.34 -10.86 -7.87
C ALA A 53 -9.13 -10.50 -6.99
N ASN A 54 -7.93 -10.45 -7.55
CA ASN A 54 -6.72 -10.05 -6.81
C ASN A 54 -6.69 -8.55 -6.52
N LEU A 55 -7.28 -7.70 -7.35
CA LEU A 55 -7.45 -6.27 -7.06
C LEU A 55 -8.31 -6.03 -5.81
N ASN A 56 -9.38 -6.80 -5.61
CA ASN A 56 -10.20 -6.69 -4.40
C ASN A 56 -9.42 -7.13 -3.15
N ARG A 57 -8.51 -8.10 -3.28
CA ARG A 57 -7.62 -8.53 -2.20
C ARG A 57 -6.56 -7.48 -1.90
N LEU A 58 -5.96 -6.89 -2.93
CA LEU A 58 -5.03 -5.76 -2.83
C LEU A 58 -5.70 -4.59 -2.10
N GLU A 59 -6.91 -4.19 -2.49
CA GLU A 59 -7.64 -3.12 -1.82
C GLU A 59 -7.87 -3.44 -0.33
N SER A 60 -8.22 -4.68 -0.02
CA SER A 60 -8.42 -5.12 1.36
C SER A 60 -7.12 -5.06 2.17
N ALA A 61 -5.99 -5.44 1.57
CA ALA A 61 -4.67 -5.34 2.17
C ALA A 61 -4.25 -3.87 2.38
N TRP A 62 -4.47 -3.03 1.37
CA TRP A 62 -4.24 -1.58 1.44
C TRP A 62 -5.04 -0.94 2.58
N ARG A 63 -6.35 -1.19 2.67
CA ARG A 63 -7.19 -0.64 3.76
C ARG A 63 -6.71 -1.05 5.15
N ARG A 64 -6.13 -2.25 5.30
CA ARG A 64 -5.50 -2.66 6.57
C ARG A 64 -4.21 -1.89 6.82
N ALA A 65 -3.35 -1.75 5.81
CA ALA A 65 -2.09 -1.02 5.90
C ALA A 65 -2.32 0.47 6.25
N VAL A 66 -3.23 1.14 5.53
CA VAL A 66 -3.52 2.57 5.72
C VAL A 66 -3.96 2.90 7.14
N ARG A 67 -4.75 2.03 7.79
CA ARG A 67 -5.18 2.28 9.18
C ARG A 67 -4.01 2.36 10.16
N LEU A 68 -2.88 1.72 9.83
CA LEU A 68 -1.67 1.75 10.64
C LEU A 68 -0.74 2.90 10.22
N LEU A 69 -0.72 3.24 8.93
CA LEU A 69 0.17 4.25 8.34
C LEU A 69 -0.39 5.69 8.41
N GLN A 70 -1.70 5.87 8.56
CA GLN A 70 -2.38 7.18 8.54
C GLN A 70 -1.91 8.18 9.62
N PHE A 71 -1.08 7.77 10.57
CA PHE A 71 -0.53 8.61 11.62
C PHE A 71 0.86 9.19 11.30
N SER A 72 1.59 8.59 10.34
CA SER A 72 2.94 9.00 9.93
C SER A 72 3.01 9.57 8.52
N GLU A 73 2.08 9.21 7.64
CA GLU A 73 2.15 9.54 6.21
C GLU A 73 1.41 10.82 5.81
N GLU A 74 1.92 11.48 4.77
CA GLU A 74 1.21 12.56 4.10
C GLU A 74 -0.10 12.05 3.50
N ARG A 75 -1.20 12.78 3.73
CA ARG A 75 -2.53 12.40 3.22
C ARG A 75 -2.56 12.30 1.69
N ASP A 76 -1.66 13.01 1.02
CA ASP A 76 -1.58 13.06 -0.43
C ASP A 76 -1.13 11.72 -1.01
N GLU A 77 -0.18 11.01 -0.39
CA GLU A 77 0.24 9.67 -0.83
C GLU A 77 -0.86 8.63 -0.67
N ILE A 78 -1.63 8.71 0.42
CA ILE A 78 -2.80 7.87 0.64
C ILE A 78 -3.86 8.09 -0.45
N ASN A 79 -4.10 9.36 -0.81
CA ASN A 79 -5.05 9.72 -1.85
C ASN A 79 -4.55 9.27 -3.23
N ASN A 80 -3.27 9.49 -3.55
CA ASN A 80 -2.65 9.08 -4.81
C ASN A 80 -2.77 7.57 -5.02
N PHE A 81 -2.47 6.78 -3.98
CA PHE A 81 -2.62 5.33 -4.04
C PHE A 81 -4.07 4.95 -4.35
N GLN A 82 -5.03 5.60 -3.70
CA GLN A 82 -6.45 5.31 -3.91
C GLN A 82 -6.94 5.70 -5.31
N HIS A 83 -6.44 6.80 -5.88
CA HIS A 83 -6.75 7.22 -7.25
C HIS A 83 -6.16 6.26 -8.29
N SER A 84 -4.91 5.83 -8.12
CA SER A 84 -4.26 4.85 -9.00
C SER A 84 -4.93 3.48 -8.91
N LEU A 85 -5.37 3.05 -7.72
CA LEU A 85 -6.17 1.83 -7.55
C LEU A 85 -7.53 1.92 -8.26
N ALA A 86 -8.21 3.06 -8.22
CA ALA A 86 -9.47 3.26 -8.93
C ALA A 86 -9.28 3.19 -10.45
N ARG A 87 -8.22 3.82 -10.99
CA ARG A 87 -7.85 3.73 -12.42
C ARG A 87 -7.57 2.29 -12.82
N LEU A 88 -6.75 1.58 -12.06
CA LEU A 88 -6.40 0.18 -12.32
C LEU A 88 -7.64 -0.72 -12.40
N LYS A 89 -8.60 -0.54 -11.47
CA LYS A 89 -9.88 -1.26 -11.53
C LYS A 89 -10.68 -0.94 -12.80
N GLY A 90 -10.69 0.32 -13.23
CA GLY A 90 -11.34 0.73 -14.47
C GLY A 90 -10.71 0.07 -15.70
N TYR A 91 -9.38 0.08 -15.80
CA TYR A 91 -8.67 -0.55 -16.90
C TYR A 91 -8.83 -2.08 -16.92
N VAL A 92 -8.76 -2.74 -15.76
CA VAL A 92 -9.01 -4.19 -15.67
C VAL A 92 -10.46 -4.53 -16.03
N ALA A 93 -11.44 -3.72 -15.64
CA ALA A 93 -12.83 -3.92 -16.03
C ALA A 93 -13.07 -3.68 -17.53
N ALA A 94 -12.26 -2.84 -18.17
CA ALA A 94 -12.28 -2.59 -19.60
C ALA A 94 -11.39 -3.56 -20.40
N GLU A 95 -10.70 -4.50 -19.73
CA GLU A 95 -9.73 -5.42 -20.32
C GLU A 95 -8.62 -4.70 -21.11
N GLU A 96 -8.23 -3.51 -20.65
CA GLU A 96 -7.28 -2.64 -21.32
C GLU A 96 -5.89 -2.78 -20.70
N THR A 97 -4.98 -3.46 -21.41
CA THR A 97 -3.66 -3.85 -20.89
C THR A 97 -2.75 -2.67 -20.59
N GLY A 98 -2.65 -1.70 -21.50
CA GLY A 98 -1.67 -0.62 -21.41
C GLY A 98 -1.90 0.28 -20.21
N GLY A 99 -3.13 0.77 -20.06
CA GLY A 99 -3.54 1.57 -18.91
C GLY A 99 -3.58 0.78 -17.61
N ALA A 100 -3.95 -0.51 -17.65
CA ALA A 100 -3.88 -1.36 -16.45
C ALA A 100 -2.43 -1.48 -15.95
N LEU A 101 -1.46 -1.74 -16.83
CA LEU A 101 -0.05 -1.80 -16.43
C LEU A 101 0.46 -0.44 -15.97
N ALA A 102 0.12 0.65 -16.67
CA ALA A 102 0.53 2.00 -16.26
C ALA A 102 0.02 2.36 -14.85
N ALA A 103 -1.26 2.12 -14.57
CA ALA A 103 -1.85 2.38 -13.26
C ALA A 103 -1.30 1.45 -12.15
N LEU A 104 -0.92 0.21 -12.51
CA LEU A 104 -0.28 -0.73 -11.59
C LEU A 104 1.12 -0.28 -11.18
N TYR A 105 1.95 0.17 -12.14
CA TYR A 105 3.29 0.68 -11.82
C TYR A 105 3.24 1.99 -11.03
N GLU A 106 2.27 2.86 -11.32
CA GLU A 106 2.03 4.05 -10.51
C GLU A 106 1.66 3.70 -9.07
N LEU A 107 0.83 2.68 -8.87
CA LEU A 107 0.50 2.14 -7.55
C LEU A 107 1.73 1.59 -6.80
N GLU A 108 2.63 0.92 -7.52
CA GLU A 108 3.85 0.36 -6.96
C GLU A 108 4.82 1.46 -6.51
N GLU A 109 4.98 2.52 -7.30
CA GLU A 109 5.81 3.68 -6.95
C GLU A 109 5.24 4.41 -5.73
N THR A 110 3.93 4.72 -5.73
CA THR A 110 3.27 5.34 -4.58
C THR A 110 3.41 4.48 -3.32
N TRP A 111 3.31 3.15 -3.44
CA TRP A 111 3.59 2.26 -2.32
C TRP A 111 5.04 2.32 -1.84
N ALA A 112 6.00 2.43 -2.75
CA ALA A 112 7.41 2.54 -2.40
C ALA A 112 7.71 3.84 -1.64
N ASP A 113 7.04 4.94 -2.00
CA ASP A 113 7.18 6.26 -1.39
C ASP A 113 6.50 6.37 -0.02
N LEU A 114 5.44 5.61 0.23
CA LEU A 114 4.79 5.53 1.55
C LEU A 114 5.76 5.00 2.62
N GLY A 115 6.02 5.82 3.65
CA GLY A 115 6.84 5.49 4.81
C GLY A 115 8.34 5.60 4.59
N LYS A 116 8.77 6.35 3.57
CA LYS A 116 10.15 6.85 3.44
C LYS A 116 10.47 7.95 4.44
#